data_AF-A0AAV8VMV9-F1
#
_entry.id   AF-A0AAV8VMV9-F1
#
_cell.length_a   1.000
_cell.length_b   1.000
_cell.length_c   1.000
_cell.angle_alpha   90.00
_cell.angle_beta   90.00
_cell.angle_gamma   90.00
#
_symmetry.space_group_name_H-M   'P 1'
#
loop_
_entity.id
_entity.type
_entity.pdbx_description
1 polymer ?
#
loop_
_entity_poly.entity_id
_entity_poly.type
_entity_poly.pdbx_seq_one_letter_code
_entity_poly.pdbx_strand_id
1 'polypeptide(L)'
;MDLKSRCCRAGAQAPGKAPLSQFGPLLVAMVGLPGRGKSLLARRLCRYLNYTGVKTRVYDISDYRRTHMKQYDSHEMFRADNLPAWRIRQRSFREALEDAAGWLRVTDEGQRVALLDGPNVSREQRQEIYDLVHGQMGYRVMFIECVCEDPVLLERNFKEILQYSADYRNMATEEALKDLTHKMAHYKAQYESPTLGSLWELPCPMVKILDGGEGGHHSSRRDRTQREQDTGLHLVSQAVPADLIFQQGGLFFGLQHGESEYNVIGRIGGDANLSPRGRMYAQSLAKHIQALNLPSLQIWTSTLQRTKATGAGIQAPQIHLHELDEIWSGECESLSYEELQERYPRELALRDREKLKYRYPQGESYIDVMNRLVPVLTQLECETNVLTISHQAVLRCILGYFLETPPEEIPYIHVPLHTIIKLTLQGYNYNMETVKMPIECVDTNRAKPLNCSEDRTAEDALLTLPAHFDSMTHLNTLTPCT
;
A
#
# COMPACT_ATOMS: atom_id res chain seq x y z
N MET A 1 8.43 -28.86 -77.41
CA MET A 1 8.46 -27.56 -76.72
C MET A 1 8.57 -27.84 -75.24
N ASP A 2 9.54 -27.19 -74.60
CA ASP A 2 10.22 -27.63 -73.39
C ASP A 2 9.40 -27.57 -72.10
N LEU A 3 9.55 -28.61 -71.28
CA LEU A 3 9.44 -28.55 -69.83
C LEU A 3 10.71 -27.88 -69.28
N LYS A 4 10.58 -26.70 -68.64
CA LYS A 4 11.61 -26.18 -67.74
C LYS A 4 11.02 -25.62 -66.45
N SER A 5 11.56 -26.18 -65.38
CA SER A 5 11.43 -25.83 -63.97
C SER A 5 11.74 -24.36 -63.68
N ARG A 6 11.01 -23.78 -62.72
CA ARG A 6 11.45 -22.58 -61.99
C ARG A 6 11.32 -22.80 -60.49
N CYS A 7 12.48 -23.10 -59.91
CA CYS A 7 12.81 -23.02 -58.50
C CYS A 7 12.54 -21.59 -57.98
N CYS A 8 11.65 -21.43 -57.01
CA CYS A 8 11.48 -20.16 -56.27
C CYS A 8 12.31 -20.23 -54.98
N ARG A 9 13.23 -19.28 -54.85
CA ARG A 9 14.15 -19.11 -53.72
C ARG A 9 13.37 -18.85 -52.43
N ALA A 10 13.57 -19.69 -51.42
CA ALA A 10 13.25 -19.37 -50.04
C ALA A 10 14.21 -18.28 -49.55
N GLY A 11 13.72 -17.05 -49.43
CA GLY A 11 14.41 -16.00 -48.69
C GLY A 11 14.22 -16.26 -47.20
N ALA A 12 15.32 -16.48 -46.48
CA ALA A 12 15.33 -16.59 -45.03
C ALA A 12 14.81 -15.28 -44.42
N GLN A 13 13.61 -15.31 -43.85
CA GLN A 13 13.15 -14.28 -42.93
C GLN A 13 13.97 -14.39 -41.65
N ALA A 14 14.58 -13.27 -41.24
CA ALA A 14 15.14 -13.13 -39.90
C ALA A 14 14.06 -13.47 -38.85
N PRO A 15 14.42 -14.11 -37.72
CA PRO A 15 13.42 -14.49 -36.72
C PRO A 15 12.74 -13.22 -36.20
N GLY A 16 11.46 -13.07 -36.53
CA GLY A 16 10.63 -12.00 -35.98
C GLY A 16 10.65 -12.08 -34.46
N LYS A 17 10.96 -10.97 -33.79
CA LYS A 17 10.79 -10.85 -32.34
C LYS A 17 9.38 -11.33 -32.00
N ALA A 18 9.28 -12.31 -31.11
CA ALA A 18 8.00 -12.78 -30.61
C ALA A 18 7.18 -11.58 -30.10
N PRO A 19 5.85 -11.55 -30.32
CA PRO A 19 5.03 -10.50 -29.76
C PRO A 19 5.24 -10.49 -28.24
N LEU A 20 5.64 -9.33 -27.70
CA LEU A 20 5.77 -9.13 -26.27
C LEU A 20 4.45 -9.57 -25.63
N SER A 21 4.51 -10.61 -24.81
CA SER A 21 3.41 -11.05 -23.97
C SER A 21 2.71 -9.82 -23.36
N GLN A 22 1.38 -9.81 -23.38
CA GLN A 22 0.54 -8.75 -22.81
C GLN A 22 0.93 -8.40 -21.35
N PHE A 23 1.65 -9.29 -20.66
CA PHE A 23 2.12 -9.13 -19.29
C PHE A 23 3.64 -9.33 -19.21
N GLY A 24 4.40 -8.31 -19.63
CA GLY A 24 5.86 -8.28 -19.50
C GLY A 24 6.31 -7.60 -18.20
N PRO A 25 7.48 -7.99 -17.63
CA PRO A 25 8.08 -7.28 -16.50
C PRO A 25 8.27 -5.79 -16.78
N LEU A 26 8.09 -4.95 -15.75
CA LEU A 26 8.21 -3.49 -15.83
C LEU A 26 9.24 -2.98 -14.82
N LEU A 27 10.16 -2.13 -15.28
CA LEU A 27 10.97 -1.29 -14.40
C LEU A 27 10.44 0.15 -14.41
N VAL A 28 10.15 0.70 -13.24
CA VAL A 28 9.82 2.11 -13.04
C VAL A 28 11.01 2.79 -12.38
N ALA A 29 11.60 3.78 -13.03
CA ALA A 29 12.69 4.57 -12.47
C ALA A 29 12.21 5.94 -12.00
N MET A 30 12.47 6.24 -10.74
CA MET A 30 12.17 7.57 -10.17
C MET A 30 13.17 8.60 -10.68
N VAL A 31 12.73 9.84 -10.93
CA VAL A 31 13.57 10.93 -11.43
C VAL A 31 13.30 12.19 -10.61
N GLY A 32 14.35 12.96 -10.29
CA GLY A 32 14.21 14.27 -9.67
C GLY A 32 15.18 14.53 -8.53
N LEU A 33 15.28 15.80 -8.15
CA LEU A 33 16.21 16.26 -7.12
C LEU A 33 15.94 15.60 -5.74
N PRO A 34 16.94 15.53 -4.84
CA PRO A 34 16.70 15.13 -3.45
C PRO A 34 15.61 15.99 -2.78
N GLY A 35 14.84 15.41 -1.86
CA GLY A 35 13.78 16.13 -1.12
C GLY A 35 12.48 16.39 -1.88
N ARG A 36 12.28 15.77 -3.06
CA ARG A 36 11.06 15.95 -3.89
C ARG A 36 10.03 14.81 -3.79
N GLY A 37 10.10 13.96 -2.76
CA GLY A 37 9.09 12.92 -2.52
C GLY A 37 9.24 11.59 -3.29
N LYS A 38 10.32 11.40 -4.06
CA LYS A 38 10.56 10.16 -4.85
C LYS A 38 10.45 8.88 -4.04
N SER A 39 11.20 8.80 -2.94
CA SER A 39 11.25 7.59 -2.10
C SER A 39 9.91 7.30 -1.42
N LEU A 40 9.20 8.33 -0.96
CA LEU A 40 7.84 8.18 -0.44
C LEU A 40 6.91 7.59 -1.51
N LEU A 41 6.90 8.19 -2.71
CA LEU A 41 6.04 7.74 -3.80
C LEU A 41 6.40 6.30 -4.23
N ALA A 42 7.69 5.97 -4.34
CA ALA A 42 8.13 4.62 -4.65
C ALA A 42 7.64 3.60 -3.60
N ARG A 43 7.69 3.96 -2.31
CA ARG A 43 7.21 3.09 -1.22
C ARG A 43 5.68 2.95 -1.22
N ARG A 44 4.94 4.04 -1.42
CA ARG A 44 3.47 4.03 -1.57
C ARG A 44 3.03 3.17 -2.76
N LEU A 45 3.66 3.36 -3.93
CA LEU A 45 3.42 2.54 -5.13
C LEU A 45 3.72 1.07 -4.87
N CYS A 46 4.84 0.77 -4.21
CA CYS A 46 5.20 -0.60 -3.85
C CYS A 46 4.14 -1.26 -2.97
N ARG A 47 3.69 -0.55 -1.93
CA ARG A 47 2.67 -1.03 -1.00
C ARG A 47 1.32 -1.24 -1.69
N TYR A 48 0.87 -0.28 -2.48
CA TYR A 48 -0.35 -0.39 -3.29
C TYR A 48 -0.31 -1.57 -4.27
N LEU A 49 0.76 -1.70 -5.05
CA LEU A 49 0.87 -2.75 -6.05
C LEU A 49 0.90 -4.13 -5.39
N ASN A 50 1.65 -4.32 -4.30
CA ASN A 50 1.63 -5.60 -3.58
C ASN A 50 0.25 -5.90 -2.97
N TYR A 51 -0.43 -4.89 -2.41
CA TYR A 51 -1.77 -5.04 -1.85
C TYR A 51 -2.79 -5.49 -2.90
N THR A 52 -2.67 -4.98 -4.14
CA THR A 52 -3.53 -5.37 -5.27
C THR A 52 -3.07 -6.63 -6.01
N GLY A 53 -2.04 -7.32 -5.50
CA GLY A 53 -1.55 -8.61 -6.01
C GLY A 53 -0.45 -8.53 -7.08
N VAL A 54 0.11 -7.35 -7.34
CA VAL A 54 1.25 -7.16 -8.24
C VAL A 54 2.55 -7.19 -7.45
N LYS A 55 3.37 -8.23 -7.67
CA LYS A 55 4.67 -8.40 -7.00
C LYS A 55 5.55 -7.20 -7.31
N THR A 56 5.88 -6.42 -6.29
CA THR A 56 6.63 -5.16 -6.46
C THR A 56 7.73 -5.02 -5.44
N ARG A 57 8.90 -4.52 -5.85
CA ARG A 57 10.04 -4.26 -4.96
C ARG A 57 10.74 -2.95 -5.28
N VAL A 58 11.13 -2.22 -4.23
CA VAL A 58 11.94 -1.00 -4.31
C VAL A 58 13.43 -1.32 -4.20
N TYR A 59 14.23 -0.70 -5.06
CA TYR A 59 15.69 -0.71 -5.08
C TYR A 59 16.19 0.72 -4.89
N ASP A 60 16.50 1.12 -3.65
CA ASP A 60 17.01 2.46 -3.32
C ASP A 60 18.51 2.52 -3.58
N ILE A 61 18.92 3.31 -4.58
CA ILE A 61 20.34 3.53 -4.94
C ILE A 61 21.16 4.03 -3.75
N SER A 62 20.53 4.73 -2.80
CA SER A 62 21.17 5.20 -1.56
C SER A 62 21.53 4.06 -0.62
N ASP A 63 20.77 2.97 -0.58
CA ASP A 63 21.09 1.77 0.21
C ASP A 63 22.36 1.10 -0.33
N TYR A 64 22.45 0.93 -1.65
CA TYR A 64 23.64 0.42 -2.33
C TYR A 64 24.85 1.32 -2.08
N ARG A 65 24.67 2.65 -2.11
CA ARG A 65 25.76 3.58 -1.77
C ARG A 65 26.24 3.40 -0.33
N ARG A 66 25.34 3.15 0.62
CA ARG A 66 25.67 2.92 2.03
C ARG A 66 26.42 1.60 2.28
N THR A 67 26.36 0.62 1.37
CA THR A 67 27.20 -0.60 1.48
C THR A 67 28.67 -0.32 1.14
N HIS A 68 28.91 0.57 0.16
CA HIS A 68 30.27 0.99 -0.23
C HIS A 68 30.85 2.06 0.68
N MET A 69 30.01 2.83 1.37
CA MET A 69 30.40 3.86 2.32
C MET A 69 29.55 3.78 3.58
N LYS A 70 30.11 3.14 4.62
CA LYS A 70 29.40 2.91 5.89
C LYS A 70 29.06 4.19 6.65
N GLN A 71 29.82 5.27 6.47
CA GLN A 71 29.56 6.56 7.10
C GLN A 71 29.51 7.65 6.04
N TYR A 72 28.39 8.36 5.99
CA TYR A 72 28.26 9.60 5.22
C TYR A 72 29.00 10.71 5.95
N ASP A 73 29.92 11.37 5.25
CA ASP A 73 30.76 12.42 5.82
C ASP A 73 30.21 13.81 5.45
N SER A 74 30.15 14.13 4.15
CA SER A 74 29.62 15.41 3.70
C SER A 74 29.13 15.40 2.25
N HIS A 75 28.48 16.49 1.87
CA HIS A 75 27.95 16.76 0.54
C HIS A 75 29.04 16.80 -0.54
N GLU A 76 30.32 16.90 -0.17
CA GLU A 76 31.45 16.87 -1.11
C GLU A 76 31.47 15.58 -1.93
N MET A 77 30.92 14.50 -1.37
CA MET A 77 30.70 13.25 -2.07
C MET A 77 29.85 13.44 -3.34
N PHE A 78 28.97 14.45 -3.41
CA PHE A 78 28.04 14.66 -4.53
C PHE A 78 28.55 15.60 -5.61
N ARG A 79 29.72 16.21 -5.43
CA ARG A 79 30.34 17.07 -6.44
C ARG A 79 30.61 16.31 -7.73
N ALA A 80 30.57 17.01 -8.86
CA ALA A 80 30.85 16.44 -10.18
C ALA A 80 32.35 16.22 -10.42
N ASP A 81 33.21 17.05 -9.82
CA ASP A 81 34.67 16.99 -9.92
C ASP A 81 35.32 15.96 -8.96
N ASN A 82 34.56 15.42 -8.01
CA ASN A 82 35.01 14.37 -7.10
C ASN A 82 34.95 12.99 -7.77
N LEU A 83 35.96 12.68 -8.61
CA LEU A 83 36.02 11.43 -9.38
C LEU A 83 35.96 10.15 -8.52
N PRO A 84 36.67 10.04 -7.37
CA PRO A 84 36.54 8.87 -6.50
C PRO A 84 35.11 8.65 -5.99
N ALA A 85 34.46 9.71 -5.51
CA ALA A 85 33.07 9.62 -5.03
C ALA A 85 32.10 9.34 -6.18
N TRP A 86 32.31 9.96 -7.35
CA TRP A 86 31.52 9.69 -8.55
C TRP A 86 31.56 8.21 -8.94
N ARG A 87 32.75 7.56 -8.91
CA ARG A 87 32.88 6.12 -9.20
C ARG A 87 32.05 5.26 -8.25
N ILE A 88 32.01 5.63 -6.97
CA ILE A 88 31.20 4.92 -5.97
C ILE A 88 29.70 5.11 -6.25
N ARG A 89 29.26 6.33 -6.59
CA ARG A 89 27.86 6.60 -6.98
C ARG A 89 27.46 5.81 -8.23
N GLN A 90 28.34 5.76 -9.25
CA GLN A 90 28.10 5.00 -10.48
C GLN A 90 28.03 3.50 -10.23
N ARG A 91 28.95 2.97 -9.42
CA ARG A 91 28.91 1.57 -9.01
C ARG A 91 27.61 1.22 -8.27
N SER A 92 27.21 2.06 -7.31
CA SER A 92 25.98 1.86 -6.53
C SER A 92 24.73 1.87 -7.41
N PHE A 93 24.69 2.78 -8.39
CA PHE A 93 23.62 2.85 -9.38
C PHE A 93 23.54 1.58 -10.23
N ARG A 94 24.68 1.10 -10.76
CA ARG A 94 24.73 -0.12 -11.58
C ARG A 94 24.31 -1.36 -10.81
N GLU A 95 24.83 -1.54 -9.60
CA GLU A 95 24.47 -2.69 -8.76
C GLU A 95 22.96 -2.70 -8.46
N ALA A 96 22.37 -1.54 -8.11
CA ALA A 96 20.92 -1.43 -7.90
C ALA A 96 20.11 -1.75 -9.17
N LEU A 97 20.55 -1.25 -10.33
CA LEU A 97 19.91 -1.48 -11.61
C LEU A 97 20.01 -2.95 -12.03
N GLU A 98 21.17 -3.59 -11.87
CA GLU A 98 21.41 -4.99 -12.19
C GLU A 98 20.59 -5.92 -11.29
N ASP A 99 20.49 -5.64 -9.99
CA ASP A 99 19.65 -6.40 -9.07
C ASP A 99 18.16 -6.26 -9.38
N ALA A 100 17.71 -5.03 -9.70
CA ALA A 100 16.34 -4.77 -10.13
C ALA A 100 16.01 -5.53 -11.43
N ALA A 101 16.89 -5.45 -12.42
CA ALA A 101 16.78 -6.18 -13.68
C ALA A 101 16.81 -7.69 -13.47
N GLY A 102 17.70 -8.20 -12.61
CA GLY A 102 17.82 -9.62 -12.28
C GLY A 102 16.54 -10.18 -11.65
N TRP A 103 15.92 -9.42 -10.74
CA TRP A 103 14.67 -9.83 -10.10
C TRP A 103 13.47 -9.85 -11.05
N LEU A 104 13.47 -9.02 -12.09
CA LEU A 104 12.46 -9.08 -13.16
C LEU A 104 12.57 -10.33 -14.03
N ARG A 105 13.72 -11.02 -14.05
CA ARG A 105 13.93 -12.25 -14.86
C ARG A 105 13.31 -13.50 -14.24
N VAL A 106 12.89 -13.45 -12.97
CA VAL A 106 12.32 -14.61 -12.28
C VAL A 106 11.02 -15.03 -13.00
N THR A 107 10.94 -16.29 -13.43
CA THR A 107 9.87 -16.82 -14.28
C THR A 107 8.77 -17.54 -13.50
N ASP A 108 8.42 -17.03 -12.32
CA ASP A 108 7.25 -17.52 -11.58
C ASP A 108 5.97 -16.84 -12.06
N GLU A 109 4.82 -17.38 -11.64
CA GLU A 109 3.52 -16.81 -11.99
C GLU A 109 3.34 -15.41 -11.39
N GLY A 110 2.80 -14.48 -12.18
CA GLY A 110 2.40 -13.14 -11.76
C GLY A 110 3.20 -11.99 -12.38
N GLN A 111 2.60 -10.80 -12.37
CA GLN A 111 3.23 -9.58 -12.87
C GLN A 111 4.27 -9.07 -11.86
N ARG A 112 5.42 -8.62 -12.36
CA ARG A 112 6.53 -8.05 -11.56
C ARG A 112 6.81 -6.61 -11.95
N VAL A 113 6.94 -5.75 -10.94
CA VAL A 113 7.33 -4.35 -11.08
C VAL A 113 8.54 -4.06 -10.19
N ALA A 114 9.64 -3.60 -10.78
CA ALA A 114 10.81 -3.15 -10.04
C ALA A 114 10.81 -1.61 -10.01
N LEU A 115 10.88 -1.03 -8.81
CA LEU A 115 10.95 0.41 -8.61
C LEU A 115 12.40 0.80 -8.30
N LEU A 116 13.09 1.43 -9.24
CA LEU A 116 14.44 1.95 -9.03
C LEU A 116 14.36 3.36 -8.44
N ASP A 117 14.57 3.47 -7.13
CA ASP A 117 14.51 4.73 -6.40
C ASP A 117 15.89 5.42 -6.37
N GLY A 118 15.92 6.64 -6.87
CA GLY A 118 17.08 7.50 -6.82
C GLY A 118 16.91 8.75 -7.67
N PRO A 119 17.97 9.58 -7.78
CA PRO A 119 17.89 10.87 -8.44
C PRO A 119 17.69 10.76 -9.96
N ASN A 120 18.42 9.85 -10.62
CA ASN A 120 18.39 9.62 -12.08
C ASN A 120 18.33 10.92 -12.91
N VAL A 121 19.07 11.94 -12.47
CA VAL A 121 18.94 13.33 -12.92
C VAL A 121 19.56 13.57 -14.29
N SER A 122 20.54 12.74 -14.71
CA SER A 122 21.19 12.86 -16.01
C SER A 122 20.52 11.98 -17.08
N ARG A 123 20.57 12.43 -18.32
CA ARG A 123 20.07 11.68 -19.48
C ARG A 123 20.88 10.41 -19.72
N GLU A 124 22.20 10.45 -19.49
CA GLU A 124 23.08 9.29 -19.63
C GLU A 124 22.63 8.12 -18.73
N GLN A 125 22.34 8.39 -17.45
CA GLN A 125 21.83 7.36 -16.54
C GLN A 125 20.49 6.79 -17.00
N ARG A 126 19.58 7.64 -17.49
CA ARG A 126 18.28 7.19 -18.01
C ARG A 126 18.44 6.34 -19.28
N GLN A 127 19.40 6.68 -20.14
CA GLN A 127 19.75 5.89 -21.31
C GLN A 127 20.31 4.52 -20.89
N GLU A 128 21.18 4.44 -19.89
CA GLU A 128 21.73 3.18 -19.37
C GLU A 128 20.62 2.25 -18.84
N ILE A 129 19.65 2.79 -18.10
CA ILE A 129 18.45 2.05 -17.65
C ILE A 129 17.68 1.49 -18.86
N TYR A 130 17.40 2.35 -19.85
CA TYR A 130 16.61 1.96 -21.02
C TYR A 130 17.33 0.91 -21.87
N ASP A 131 18.62 1.09 -22.13
CA ASP A 131 19.41 0.19 -22.95
C ASP A 131 19.52 -1.19 -22.32
N LEU A 132 19.71 -1.28 -21.01
CA LEU A 132 19.74 -2.58 -20.32
C LEU A 132 18.36 -3.24 -20.32
N VAL A 133 17.34 -2.55 -19.80
CA VAL A 133 16.04 -3.17 -19.51
C VAL A 133 15.21 -3.36 -20.77
N HIS A 134 15.12 -2.34 -21.62
CA HIS A 134 14.39 -2.44 -22.88
C HIS A 134 15.27 -2.99 -24.00
N GLY A 135 16.46 -2.44 -24.18
CA GLY A 135 17.34 -2.80 -25.30
C GLY A 135 17.86 -4.24 -25.22
N GLN A 136 18.43 -4.64 -24.08
CA GLN A 136 19.05 -5.96 -23.91
C GLN A 136 18.05 -7.02 -23.43
N MET A 137 17.16 -6.67 -22.49
CA MET A 137 16.22 -7.64 -21.88
C MET A 137 14.85 -7.69 -22.54
N GLY A 138 14.48 -6.68 -23.33
CA GLY A 138 13.17 -6.60 -23.98
C GLY A 138 12.01 -6.32 -23.01
N TYR A 139 12.29 -5.85 -21.80
CA TYR A 139 11.27 -5.52 -20.79
C TYR A 139 10.78 -4.07 -20.94
N ARG A 140 9.70 -3.74 -20.23
CA ARG A 140 9.11 -2.39 -20.25
C ARG A 140 9.86 -1.48 -19.27
N VAL A 141 10.00 -0.21 -19.64
CA VAL A 141 10.62 0.83 -18.79
C VAL A 141 9.67 2.02 -18.74
N MET A 142 9.52 2.60 -17.56
CA MET A 142 8.78 3.83 -17.32
C MET A 142 9.58 4.76 -16.41
N PHE A 143 9.47 6.08 -16.63
CA PHE A 143 10.05 7.08 -15.73
C PHE A 143 8.96 7.86 -15.00
N ILE A 144 9.14 8.08 -13.69
CA ILE A 144 8.30 8.98 -12.89
C ILE A 144 9.17 10.11 -12.37
N GLU A 145 8.98 11.31 -12.93
CA GLU A 145 9.68 12.52 -12.50
C GLU A 145 8.88 13.24 -11.40
N CYS A 146 9.50 13.43 -10.23
CA CYS A 146 8.94 14.22 -9.14
C CYS A 146 9.60 15.61 -9.11
N VAL A 147 8.83 16.62 -9.47
CA VAL A 147 9.19 18.04 -9.35
C VAL A 147 8.36 18.64 -8.24
N CYS A 148 9.00 19.43 -7.37
CA CYS A 148 8.30 20.16 -6.33
C CYS A 148 9.03 21.48 -6.15
N GLU A 149 8.34 22.59 -6.23
CA GLU A 149 8.81 23.95 -6.02
C GLU A 149 8.09 24.63 -4.86
N ASP A 150 6.99 24.05 -4.35
CA ASP A 150 6.28 24.51 -3.17
C ASP A 150 7.21 24.57 -1.93
N PRO A 151 7.45 25.76 -1.35
CA PRO A 151 8.33 25.92 -0.19
C PRO A 151 7.85 25.15 1.05
N VAL A 152 6.54 25.02 1.27
CA VAL A 152 5.97 24.37 2.46
C VAL A 152 6.22 22.86 2.41
N LEU A 153 5.95 22.24 1.25
CA LEU A 153 6.20 20.82 1.04
C LEU A 153 7.69 20.48 1.15
N LEU A 154 8.56 21.36 0.64
CA LEU A 154 10.01 21.17 0.73
C LEU A 154 10.52 21.27 2.14
N GLU A 155 10.08 22.26 2.90
CA GLU A 155 10.46 22.40 4.31
C GLU A 155 10.08 21.14 5.10
N ARG A 156 8.87 20.60 4.87
CA ARG A 156 8.44 19.34 5.50
C ARG A 156 9.32 18.16 5.09
N ASN A 157 9.52 17.95 3.78
CA ASN A 157 10.35 16.86 3.27
C ASN A 157 11.78 16.94 3.81
N PHE A 158 12.34 18.13 3.98
CA PHE A 158 13.66 18.30 4.56
C PHE A 158 13.67 17.91 6.03
N LYS A 159 12.71 18.36 6.84
CA LYS A 159 12.61 17.97 8.26
C LYS A 159 12.58 16.45 8.42
N GLU A 160 11.77 15.76 7.62
CA GLU A 160 11.71 14.29 7.64
C GLU A 160 13.02 13.62 7.21
N ILE A 161 13.67 14.12 6.14
CA ILE A 161 14.97 13.60 5.71
C ILE A 161 15.99 13.74 6.83
N LEU A 162 16.06 14.90 7.49
CA LEU A 162 16.99 15.14 8.58
C LEU A 162 16.69 14.24 9.80
N GLN A 163 15.42 13.96 10.05
CA GLN A 163 14.97 13.14 11.18
C GLN A 163 15.21 11.63 10.97
N TYR A 164 14.94 11.11 9.77
CA TYR A 164 14.87 9.67 9.52
C TYR A 164 15.98 9.12 8.63
N SER A 165 16.70 9.96 7.88
CA SER A 165 17.79 9.47 7.01
C SER A 165 19.00 9.00 7.83
N ALA A 166 19.50 7.82 7.48
CA ALA A 166 20.75 7.31 8.03
C ALA A 166 21.96 8.23 7.77
N ASP A 167 21.90 9.05 6.71
CA ASP A 167 22.98 9.96 6.33
C ASP A 167 23.19 11.08 7.38
N TYR A 168 22.13 11.50 8.09
CA TYR A 168 22.14 12.66 8.97
C TYR A 168 22.07 12.33 10.46
N ARG A 169 22.01 11.04 10.81
CA ARG A 169 21.78 10.55 12.19
C ARG A 169 22.75 11.13 13.24
N ASN A 170 23.99 11.39 12.83
CA ASN A 170 25.06 11.85 13.72
C ASN A 170 25.44 13.32 13.50
N MET A 171 24.68 14.06 12.68
CA MET A 171 24.94 15.46 12.39
C MET A 171 24.01 16.36 13.21
N ALA A 172 24.50 17.52 13.63
CA ALA A 172 23.64 18.52 14.23
C ALA A 172 22.64 19.06 13.19
N THR A 173 21.41 19.39 13.59
CA THR A 173 20.34 19.77 12.66
C THR A 173 20.72 20.93 11.72
N GLU A 174 21.41 21.95 12.22
CA GLU A 174 21.85 23.08 11.40
C GLU A 174 22.91 22.68 10.36
N GLU A 175 23.85 21.81 10.75
CA GLU A 175 24.89 21.30 9.87
C GLU A 175 24.29 20.38 8.81
N ALA A 176 23.39 19.49 9.20
CA ALA A 176 22.69 18.58 8.33
C ALA A 176 21.84 19.32 7.28
N LEU A 177 21.18 20.43 7.67
CA LEU A 177 20.44 21.28 6.74
C LEU A 177 21.36 21.98 5.72
N LYS A 178 22.50 22.51 6.17
CA LYS A 178 23.51 23.10 5.27
C LYS A 178 24.06 22.05 4.29
N ASP A 179 24.38 20.86 4.80
CA ASP A 179 24.85 19.73 4.00
C ASP A 179 23.84 19.32 2.93
N LEU A 180 22.57 19.11 3.34
CA LEU A 180 21.49 18.76 2.44
C LEU A 180 21.29 19.83 1.35
N THR A 181 21.38 21.11 1.71
CA THR A 181 21.26 22.23 0.78
C THR A 181 22.37 22.20 -0.29
N HIS A 182 23.62 21.99 0.13
CA HIS A 182 24.75 21.87 -0.80
C HIS A 182 24.64 20.60 -1.67
N LYS A 183 24.26 19.46 -1.09
CA LYS A 183 23.98 18.22 -1.83
C LYS A 183 22.96 18.46 -2.94
N MET A 184 21.89 19.18 -2.65
CA MET A 184 20.88 19.55 -3.65
C MET A 184 21.44 20.45 -4.74
N ALA A 185 22.29 21.43 -4.41
CA ALA A 185 22.94 22.29 -5.40
C ALA A 185 23.80 21.47 -6.38
N HIS A 186 24.56 20.49 -5.88
CA HIS A 186 25.36 19.59 -6.72
C HIS A 186 24.51 18.77 -7.69
N TYR A 187 23.36 18.25 -7.24
CA TYR A 187 22.42 17.55 -8.11
C TYR A 187 21.73 18.49 -9.11
N LYS A 188 21.39 19.71 -8.70
CA LYS A 188 20.76 20.71 -9.57
C LYS A 188 21.66 21.10 -10.74
N ALA A 189 22.98 21.19 -10.52
CA ALA A 189 23.94 21.46 -11.59
C ALA A 189 24.04 20.34 -12.65
N GLN A 190 23.66 19.11 -12.29
CA GLN A 190 23.67 17.93 -13.17
C GLN A 190 22.27 17.58 -13.70
N TYR A 191 21.24 18.36 -13.34
CA TYR A 191 19.86 17.97 -13.58
C TYR A 191 19.38 18.33 -14.97
N GLU A 192 19.10 17.29 -15.74
CA GLU A 192 18.52 17.37 -17.07
C GLU A 192 17.06 16.88 -16.99
N SER A 193 16.14 17.80 -16.72
CA SER A 193 14.70 17.48 -16.63
C SER A 193 14.20 16.95 -17.99
N PRO A 194 13.55 15.78 -18.03
CA PRO A 194 12.86 15.31 -19.22
C PRO A 194 11.84 16.32 -19.76
N THR A 195 11.94 16.64 -21.04
CA THR A 195 11.05 17.59 -21.72
C THR A 195 10.03 16.84 -22.57
N LEU A 196 8.84 16.65 -22.00
CA LEU A 196 7.69 15.96 -22.60
C LEU A 196 7.48 16.40 -24.05
N GLY A 197 7.68 15.47 -25.00
CA GLY A 197 7.38 15.69 -26.41
C GLY A 197 8.56 16.16 -27.28
N SER A 198 9.77 16.27 -26.72
CA SER A 198 10.98 16.57 -27.51
C SER A 198 11.46 15.35 -28.31
N LEU A 199 11.95 15.53 -29.54
CA LEU A 199 12.52 14.44 -30.37
C LEU A 199 13.73 13.73 -29.73
N TRP A 200 14.24 14.25 -28.61
CA TRP A 200 15.47 13.84 -27.92
C TRP A 200 15.22 12.89 -26.72
N GLU A 201 13.97 12.55 -26.43
CA GLU A 201 13.60 11.63 -25.34
C GLU A 201 13.63 10.15 -25.73
N LEU A 202 13.87 9.31 -24.73
CA LEU A 202 13.74 7.86 -24.82
C LEU A 202 12.31 7.48 -25.25
N PRO A 203 12.12 6.50 -26.15
CA PRO A 203 10.80 6.11 -26.63
C PRO A 203 10.11 5.19 -25.61
N CYS A 204 9.87 5.73 -24.40
CA CYS A 204 9.22 5.02 -23.30
C CYS A 204 8.24 5.95 -22.56
N PRO A 205 7.26 5.39 -21.82
CA PRO A 205 6.31 6.18 -21.05
C PRO A 205 6.96 7.00 -19.93
N MET A 206 6.44 8.20 -19.73
CA MET A 206 6.88 9.09 -18.67
C MET A 206 5.70 9.81 -18.02
N VAL A 207 5.77 9.93 -16.69
CA VAL A 207 4.84 10.72 -15.87
C VAL A 207 5.64 11.75 -15.10
N LYS A 208 5.22 13.00 -15.17
CA LYS A 208 5.78 14.13 -14.40
C LYS A 208 4.75 14.56 -13.37
N ILE A 209 5.17 14.56 -12.12
CA ILE A 209 4.38 14.92 -10.94
C ILE A 209 4.88 16.26 -10.43
N LEU A 210 3.98 17.22 -10.25
CA LEU A 210 4.30 18.57 -9.78
C LEU A 210 3.75 18.77 -8.37
N ASP A 211 4.59 19.30 -7.47
CA ASP A 211 4.25 19.72 -6.10
C ASP A 211 3.47 18.68 -5.30
N GLY A 212 3.96 17.43 -5.30
CA GLY A 212 3.25 16.35 -4.61
C GLY A 212 1.81 16.16 -5.13
N GLY A 213 1.58 16.43 -6.42
CA GLY A 213 0.29 16.27 -7.08
C GLY A 213 -0.57 17.54 -7.10
N GLU A 214 -0.31 18.53 -6.23
CA GLU A 214 -1.09 19.77 -6.16
C GLU A 214 -0.90 20.65 -7.39
N GLY A 215 0.30 20.63 -7.97
CA GLY A 215 0.59 21.26 -9.26
C GLY A 215 0.09 20.48 -10.48
N GLY A 216 -0.58 19.35 -10.26
CA GLY A 216 -1.06 18.43 -11.30
C GLY A 216 -0.01 17.41 -11.77
N HIS A 217 -0.37 16.66 -12.81
CA HIS A 217 0.53 15.68 -13.45
C HIS A 217 0.45 15.76 -14.96
N HIS A 218 1.56 15.45 -15.63
CA HIS A 218 1.65 15.38 -17.08
C HIS A 218 2.14 14.01 -17.51
N SER A 219 1.43 13.34 -18.41
CA SER A 219 1.85 12.06 -18.97
C SER A 219 2.10 12.17 -20.46
N SER A 220 3.25 11.69 -20.96
CA SER A 220 3.43 11.46 -22.39
C SER A 220 3.26 9.98 -22.71
N ARG A 221 2.28 9.66 -23.56
CA ARG A 221 2.15 8.36 -24.24
C ARG A 221 2.52 8.57 -25.71
N ARG A 222 3.68 8.07 -26.15
CA ARG A 222 4.10 8.20 -27.57
C ARG A 222 3.59 7.10 -28.49
N ASP A 223 2.98 6.04 -27.96
CA ASP A 223 2.46 4.97 -28.81
C ASP A 223 0.95 5.12 -29.03
N ARG A 224 0.57 5.75 -30.15
CA ARG A 224 -0.84 5.93 -30.57
C ARG A 224 -1.48 4.62 -31.06
N THR A 225 -0.71 3.56 -31.26
CA THR A 225 -1.17 2.30 -31.87
C THR A 225 -1.54 1.19 -30.88
N GLN A 226 -1.26 1.33 -29.58
CA GLN A 226 -1.60 0.34 -28.55
C GLN A 226 -2.67 0.85 -27.57
N ARG A 227 -3.84 1.25 -28.09
CA ARG A 227 -4.90 1.86 -27.27
C ARG A 227 -5.56 0.92 -26.25
N GLU A 228 -5.39 -0.40 -26.33
CA GLU A 228 -6.25 -1.34 -25.59
C GLU A 228 -5.53 -2.56 -24.95
N GLN A 229 -4.19 -2.63 -24.91
CA GLN A 229 -3.51 -3.88 -24.52
C GLN A 229 -2.38 -3.75 -23.49
N ASP A 230 -2.12 -2.55 -22.95
CA ASP A 230 -0.98 -2.32 -22.04
C ASP A 230 -1.43 -2.17 -20.57
N THR A 231 -1.94 -3.27 -19.99
CA THR A 231 -2.51 -3.30 -18.63
C THR A 231 -1.49 -2.96 -17.54
N GLY A 232 -0.20 -3.23 -17.73
CA GLY A 232 0.84 -2.87 -16.76
C GLY A 232 1.13 -1.37 -16.69
N LEU A 233 1.16 -0.70 -17.85
CA LEU A 233 1.23 0.76 -17.91
C LEU A 233 -0.10 1.38 -17.47
N HIS A 234 -1.24 0.73 -17.75
CA HIS A 234 -2.55 1.12 -17.24
C HIS A 234 -2.56 1.08 -15.71
N LEU A 235 -2.09 -0.01 -15.09
CA LEU A 235 -1.99 -0.18 -13.64
C LEU A 235 -1.11 0.89 -13.01
N VAL A 236 0.10 1.17 -13.50
CA VAL A 236 0.93 2.24 -12.91
C VAL A 236 0.37 3.64 -13.22
N SER A 237 -0.23 3.85 -14.40
CA SER A 237 -0.86 5.15 -14.73
C SER A 237 -2.19 5.38 -14.02
N GLN A 238 -2.88 4.34 -13.56
CA GLN A 238 -4.05 4.39 -12.67
C GLN A 238 -3.66 4.32 -11.19
N ALA A 239 -2.52 3.70 -10.85
CA ALA A 239 -1.90 3.62 -9.52
C ALA A 239 -1.01 4.83 -9.20
N VAL A 240 -0.86 5.74 -10.15
CA VAL A 240 -0.59 7.15 -9.88
C VAL A 240 -1.94 7.88 -9.99
N PRO A 241 -3.02 7.48 -9.26
CA PRO A 241 -4.17 8.36 -9.17
C PRO A 241 -3.66 9.63 -8.51
N ALA A 242 -4.22 10.77 -8.88
CA ALA A 242 -3.95 12.03 -8.19
C ALA A 242 -3.95 11.82 -6.66
N ASP A 243 -4.84 10.96 -6.17
CA ASP A 243 -5.07 10.58 -4.77
C ASP A 243 -3.88 9.94 -4.03
N LEU A 244 -2.92 9.29 -4.69
CA LEU A 244 -1.72 8.71 -4.02
C LEU A 244 -0.57 9.71 -3.87
N ILE A 245 -0.68 10.80 -4.62
CA ILE A 245 0.37 11.81 -4.78
C ILE A 245 0.28 12.85 -3.67
N PHE A 246 -0.92 13.10 -3.15
CA PHE A 246 -1.19 14.11 -2.15
C PHE A 246 -0.67 13.73 -0.77
N GLN A 247 -0.17 14.76 -0.08
CA GLN A 247 0.08 14.98 1.35
C GLN A 247 0.52 13.79 2.23
N GLN A 248 1.50 14.03 3.10
CA GLN A 248 1.88 13.06 4.14
C GLN A 248 0.97 13.23 5.35
N GLY A 249 0.00 12.34 5.46
CA GLY A 249 -0.79 12.09 6.64
C GLY A 249 -0.11 11.08 7.56
N GLY A 250 0.13 11.43 8.82
CA GLY A 250 1.05 10.68 9.68
C GLY A 250 0.43 9.94 10.86
N LEU A 251 -0.86 10.12 11.14
CA LEU A 251 -1.48 9.56 12.34
C LEU A 251 -2.94 9.14 12.10
N PHE A 252 -3.19 7.83 12.23
CA PHE A 252 -4.51 7.23 12.09
C PHE A 252 -4.82 6.34 13.28
N PHE A 253 -6.10 6.30 13.65
CA PHE A 253 -6.59 5.43 14.70
C PHE A 253 -7.61 4.47 14.10
N GLY A 254 -7.28 3.18 14.07
CA GLY A 254 -8.20 2.10 13.76
C GLY A 254 -8.94 1.65 15.02
N LEU A 255 -10.27 1.60 14.94
CA LEU A 255 -11.13 1.12 16.00
C LEU A 255 -12.15 0.15 15.43
N GLN A 256 -12.27 -1.01 16.05
CA GLN A 256 -13.51 -1.77 15.89
C GLN A 256 -14.63 -1.02 16.64
N HIS A 257 -15.84 -1.07 16.09
CA HIS A 257 -17.03 -0.61 16.81
C HIS A 257 -17.09 -1.22 18.22
N GLY A 258 -17.78 -0.56 19.15
CA GLY A 258 -18.09 -1.16 20.45
C GLY A 258 -18.79 -2.50 20.28
N GLU A 259 -18.64 -3.40 21.25
CA GLU A 259 -19.28 -4.72 21.21
C GLU A 259 -20.77 -4.59 20.83
N SER A 260 -21.19 -5.34 19.81
CA SER A 260 -22.58 -5.40 19.36
C SER A 260 -23.33 -6.58 19.96
N GLU A 261 -24.66 -6.54 19.91
CA GLU A 261 -25.51 -7.64 20.35
C GLU A 261 -25.18 -8.95 19.61
N TYR A 262 -24.85 -8.86 18.31
CA TYR A 262 -24.44 -10.00 17.51
C TYR A 262 -23.09 -10.58 17.93
N ASN A 263 -22.15 -9.74 18.38
CA ASN A 263 -20.88 -10.26 18.90
C ASN A 263 -21.11 -11.11 20.14
N VAL A 264 -21.96 -10.64 21.06
CA VAL A 264 -22.31 -11.35 22.30
C VAL A 264 -22.80 -12.76 22.02
N ILE A 265 -23.64 -12.92 21.00
CA ILE A 265 -24.26 -14.21 20.64
C ILE A 265 -23.54 -14.94 19.48
N GLY A 266 -22.35 -14.50 19.10
CA GLY A 266 -21.52 -15.19 18.10
C GLY A 266 -22.03 -15.13 16.65
N ARG A 267 -22.91 -14.18 16.29
CA ARG A 267 -23.44 -14.01 14.92
C ARG A 267 -22.57 -13.09 14.07
N ILE A 268 -22.43 -13.42 12.79
CA ILE A 268 -21.67 -12.61 11.80
C ILE A 268 -22.58 -11.67 11.00
N GLY A 269 -22.00 -10.58 10.48
CA GLY A 269 -22.73 -9.63 9.64
C GLY A 269 -23.81 -8.84 10.38
N GLY A 270 -24.90 -8.56 9.68
CA GLY A 270 -26.08 -7.83 10.15
C GLY A 270 -25.81 -6.37 10.49
N ASP A 271 -26.83 -5.73 11.04
CA ASP A 271 -26.80 -4.33 11.47
C ASP A 271 -27.27 -4.17 12.93
N ALA A 272 -26.73 -5.03 13.80
CA ALA A 272 -27.10 -5.07 15.22
C ALA A 272 -26.66 -3.81 15.98
N ASN A 273 -27.41 -3.49 17.03
CA ASN A 273 -27.09 -2.42 17.96
C ASN A 273 -25.85 -2.72 18.82
N LEU A 274 -25.35 -1.69 19.50
CA LEU A 274 -24.33 -1.86 20.56
C LEU A 274 -24.92 -2.60 21.77
N SER A 275 -24.16 -3.54 22.31
CA SER A 275 -24.41 -4.15 23.63
C SER A 275 -24.28 -3.08 24.73
N PRO A 276 -24.73 -3.37 25.97
CA PRO A 276 -24.45 -2.52 27.12
C PRO A 276 -22.96 -2.20 27.31
N ARG A 277 -22.06 -3.19 27.15
CA ARG A 277 -20.60 -2.97 27.21
C ARG A 277 -20.11 -2.14 26.03
N GLY A 278 -20.66 -2.35 24.83
CA GLY A 278 -20.35 -1.54 23.65
C GLY A 278 -20.69 -0.06 23.83
N ARG A 279 -21.82 0.25 24.51
CA ARG A 279 -22.19 1.63 24.85
C ARG A 279 -21.24 2.25 25.89
N MET A 280 -20.82 1.49 26.90
CA MET A 280 -19.79 1.93 27.85
C MET A 280 -18.47 2.24 27.13
N TYR A 281 -18.08 1.39 26.19
CA TYR A 281 -16.90 1.62 25.36
C TYR A 281 -17.01 2.90 24.53
N ALA A 282 -18.13 3.11 23.83
CA ALA A 282 -18.35 4.33 23.06
C ALA A 282 -18.20 5.62 23.91
N GLN A 283 -18.75 5.61 25.13
CA GLN A 283 -18.64 6.74 26.05
C GLN A 283 -17.20 6.96 26.54
N SER A 284 -16.49 5.87 26.89
CA SER A 284 -15.10 5.94 27.35
C SER A 284 -14.15 6.38 26.24
N LEU A 285 -14.37 5.88 25.03
CA LEU A 285 -13.65 6.27 23.83
C LEU A 285 -13.82 7.77 23.55
N ALA A 286 -15.05 8.29 23.62
CA ALA A 286 -15.30 9.71 23.40
C ALA A 286 -14.54 10.61 24.38
N LYS A 287 -14.54 10.25 25.67
CA LYS A 287 -13.75 10.96 26.69
C LYS A 287 -12.25 10.87 26.38
N HIS A 288 -11.76 9.69 26.01
CA HIS A 288 -10.34 9.48 25.69
C HIS A 288 -9.90 10.32 24.49
N ILE A 289 -10.63 10.27 23.37
CA ILE A 289 -10.28 11.00 22.14
C ILE A 289 -10.35 12.52 22.35
N GLN A 290 -11.35 13.02 23.08
CA GLN A 290 -11.44 14.45 23.41
C GLN A 290 -10.24 14.90 24.27
N ALA A 291 -9.79 14.08 25.21
CA ALA A 291 -8.64 14.40 26.06
C ALA A 291 -7.32 14.49 25.28
N LEU A 292 -7.19 13.82 24.13
CA LEU A 292 -6.00 13.92 23.27
C LEU A 292 -5.89 15.29 22.57
N ASN A 293 -7.00 16.05 22.48
CA ASN A 293 -7.05 17.38 21.86
C ASN A 293 -6.38 17.43 20.47
N LEU A 294 -6.73 16.48 19.61
CA LEU A 294 -6.12 16.32 18.28
C LEU A 294 -6.61 17.42 17.32
N PRO A 295 -5.73 18.21 16.70
CA PRO A 295 -6.12 19.24 15.76
C PRO A 295 -6.68 18.61 14.49
N SER A 296 -7.76 19.21 13.95
CA SER A 296 -8.40 18.79 12.70
C SER A 296 -8.82 17.31 12.66
N LEU A 297 -9.12 16.71 13.81
CA LEU A 297 -9.61 15.34 13.91
C LEU A 297 -10.84 15.13 13.01
N GLN A 298 -10.83 14.06 12.23
CA GLN A 298 -11.99 13.58 11.49
C GLN A 298 -12.35 12.15 11.92
N ILE A 299 -13.63 11.81 11.85
CA ILE A 299 -14.11 10.46 12.18
C ILE A 299 -14.73 9.85 10.94
N TRP A 300 -14.22 8.70 10.53
CA TRP A 300 -14.78 7.94 9.43
C TRP A 300 -15.41 6.68 9.99
N THR A 301 -16.69 6.49 9.74
CA THR A 301 -17.40 5.28 10.14
C THR A 301 -17.91 4.56 8.93
N SER A 302 -18.29 3.30 9.13
CA SER A 302 -19.16 2.62 8.18
C SER A 302 -20.59 3.19 8.19
N THR A 303 -21.46 2.69 7.32
CA THR A 303 -22.88 3.06 7.31
C THR A 303 -23.73 2.31 8.35
N LEU A 304 -23.20 1.26 8.97
CA LEU A 304 -23.88 0.40 9.95
C LEU A 304 -24.05 1.09 11.32
N GLN A 305 -25.13 0.75 12.01
CA GLN A 305 -25.58 1.40 13.26
C GLN A 305 -24.52 1.34 14.36
N ARG A 306 -23.84 0.19 14.53
CA ARG A 306 -22.83 0.00 15.58
C ARG A 306 -21.62 0.93 15.46
N THR A 307 -21.15 1.24 14.26
CA THR A 307 -20.01 2.15 14.06
C THR A 307 -20.43 3.59 14.31
N LYS A 308 -21.59 4.00 13.78
CA LYS A 308 -22.20 5.31 14.02
C LYS A 308 -22.46 5.57 15.51
N ALA A 309 -23.06 4.60 16.21
CA ALA A 309 -23.34 4.69 17.64
C ALA A 309 -22.04 4.79 18.47
N THR A 310 -20.97 4.14 18.04
CA THR A 310 -19.66 4.23 18.71
C THR A 310 -19.05 5.63 18.56
N GLY A 311 -19.16 6.23 17.38
CA GLY A 311 -18.62 7.57 17.09
C GLY A 311 -19.49 8.73 17.60
N ALA A 312 -20.76 8.50 17.91
CA ALA A 312 -21.74 9.56 18.18
C ALA A 312 -21.37 10.55 19.28
N GLY A 313 -20.62 10.11 20.30
CA GLY A 313 -20.19 10.96 21.42
C GLY A 313 -18.94 11.81 21.16
N ILE A 314 -18.26 11.62 20.03
CA ILE A 314 -16.98 12.27 19.73
C ILE A 314 -17.23 13.57 18.95
N GLN A 315 -16.70 14.69 19.45
CA GLN A 315 -16.89 16.02 18.87
C GLN A 315 -15.89 16.27 17.73
N ALA A 316 -16.19 15.74 16.55
CA ALA A 316 -15.45 15.99 15.32
C ALA A 316 -16.36 15.75 14.10
N PRO A 317 -16.02 16.31 12.91
CA PRO A 317 -16.71 15.99 11.67
C PRO A 317 -16.75 14.48 11.43
N GLN A 318 -17.93 13.95 11.11
CA GLN A 318 -18.14 12.52 10.86
C GLN A 318 -18.50 12.29 9.39
N ILE A 319 -17.86 11.30 8.78
CA ILE A 319 -18.13 10.84 7.43
C ILE A 319 -18.52 9.37 7.51
N HIS A 320 -19.59 8.99 6.81
CA HIS A 320 -20.09 7.62 6.77
C HIS A 320 -19.86 7.03 5.38
N LEU A 321 -19.03 5.99 5.30
CA LEU A 321 -18.55 5.41 4.04
C LEU A 321 -19.06 3.96 3.90
N HIS A 322 -19.66 3.63 2.76
CA HIS A 322 -20.11 2.25 2.48
C HIS A 322 -18.92 1.32 2.27
N GLU A 323 -17.81 1.86 1.76
CA GLU A 323 -16.52 1.18 1.63
C GLU A 323 -15.96 0.70 2.96
N LEU A 324 -16.43 1.24 4.09
CA LEU A 324 -16.05 0.80 5.44
C LEU A 324 -17.02 -0.22 6.06
N ASP A 325 -18.09 -0.63 5.36
CA ASP A 325 -19.04 -1.62 5.88
C ASP A 325 -18.39 -3.01 6.01
N GLU A 326 -18.85 -3.81 6.97
CA GLU A 326 -18.28 -5.14 7.22
C GLU A 326 -18.35 -6.02 5.96
N ILE A 327 -17.47 -7.01 5.86
CA ILE A 327 -17.55 -8.01 4.80
C ILE A 327 -18.97 -8.57 4.70
N TRP A 328 -19.59 -8.46 3.54
CA TRP A 328 -20.94 -8.95 3.33
C TRP A 328 -20.93 -10.48 3.16
N SER A 329 -21.55 -11.19 4.10
CA SER A 329 -21.57 -12.65 4.11
C SER A 329 -22.73 -13.27 3.31
N GLY A 330 -23.46 -12.45 2.55
CA GLY A 330 -24.49 -12.91 1.60
C GLY A 330 -25.57 -13.76 2.25
N GLU A 331 -25.79 -14.97 1.75
CA GLU A 331 -26.76 -15.93 2.33
C GLU A 331 -26.41 -16.36 3.77
N CYS A 332 -25.18 -16.13 4.21
CA CYS A 332 -24.70 -16.49 5.55
C CYS A 332 -24.83 -15.34 6.57
N GLU A 333 -25.44 -14.21 6.19
CA GLU A 333 -25.68 -13.08 7.07
C GLU A 333 -26.49 -13.47 8.32
N SER A 334 -26.14 -12.87 9.46
CA SER A 334 -26.76 -13.09 10.75
C SER A 334 -26.66 -14.52 11.30
N LEU A 335 -25.91 -15.45 10.69
CA LEU A 335 -25.70 -16.79 11.24
C LEU A 335 -24.56 -16.80 12.28
N SER A 336 -24.64 -17.72 13.24
CA SER A 336 -23.45 -18.10 14.02
C SER A 336 -22.57 -19.08 13.24
N TYR A 337 -21.33 -19.31 13.68
CA TYR A 337 -20.46 -20.30 13.03
C TYR A 337 -20.96 -21.73 13.22
N GLU A 338 -21.65 -22.02 14.32
CA GLU A 338 -22.34 -23.30 14.57
C GLU A 338 -23.49 -23.49 13.57
N GLU A 339 -24.34 -22.49 13.41
CA GLU A 339 -25.43 -22.52 12.42
C GLU A 339 -24.89 -22.62 10.98
N LEU A 340 -23.75 -21.98 10.70
CA LEU A 340 -23.07 -22.07 9.42
C LEU A 340 -22.51 -23.47 9.17
N GLN A 341 -21.91 -24.11 10.18
CA GLN A 341 -21.44 -25.49 10.09
C GLN A 341 -22.60 -26.49 9.91
N GLU A 342 -23.76 -26.23 10.54
CA GLU A 342 -24.95 -27.08 10.39
C GLU A 342 -25.58 -26.96 9.00
N ARG A 343 -25.78 -25.73 8.52
CA ARG A 343 -26.52 -25.45 7.27
C ARG A 343 -25.63 -25.50 6.03
N TYR A 344 -24.38 -25.07 6.14
CA TYR A 344 -23.43 -24.91 5.03
C TYR A 344 -22.03 -25.46 5.38
N PRO A 345 -21.89 -26.74 5.77
CA PRO A 345 -20.62 -27.33 6.22
C PRO A 345 -19.51 -27.21 5.17
N ARG A 346 -19.87 -27.39 3.89
CA ARG A 346 -18.96 -27.26 2.76
C ARG A 346 -18.41 -25.86 2.63
N GLU A 347 -19.26 -24.85 2.77
CA GLU A 347 -18.87 -23.43 2.67
C GLU A 347 -17.90 -23.04 3.78
N LEU A 348 -18.15 -23.49 5.02
CA LEU A 348 -17.23 -23.23 6.12
C LEU A 348 -15.88 -23.91 5.92
N ALA A 349 -15.83 -25.13 5.38
CA ALA A 349 -14.57 -25.81 5.05
C ALA A 349 -13.79 -25.10 3.93
N LEU A 350 -14.46 -24.69 2.85
CA LEU A 350 -13.85 -23.93 1.75
C LEU A 350 -13.29 -22.58 2.23
N ARG A 351 -14.06 -21.89 3.09
CA ARG A 351 -13.62 -20.64 3.73
C ARG A 351 -12.39 -20.85 4.59
N ASP A 352 -12.34 -21.91 5.38
CA ASP A 352 -11.19 -22.19 6.25
C ASP A 352 -9.94 -22.53 5.44
N ARG A 353 -10.12 -23.23 4.32
CA ARG A 353 -9.01 -23.62 3.43
C ARG A 353 -8.34 -22.39 2.80
N GLU A 354 -9.11 -21.51 2.18
CA GLU A 354 -8.66 -20.38 1.34
C GLU A 354 -9.35 -19.06 1.72
N LYS A 355 -9.29 -18.67 3.00
CA LYS A 355 -10.05 -17.53 3.58
C LYS A 355 -9.91 -16.19 2.84
N LEU A 356 -8.76 -15.93 2.22
CA LEU A 356 -8.53 -14.71 1.41
C LEU A 356 -9.41 -14.69 0.15
N LYS A 357 -9.45 -15.82 -0.58
CA LYS A 357 -10.06 -15.95 -1.91
C LYS A 357 -11.51 -16.43 -1.85
N TYR A 358 -11.89 -17.11 -0.76
CA TYR A 358 -13.25 -17.58 -0.57
C TYR A 358 -14.22 -16.41 -0.61
N ARG A 359 -15.24 -16.52 -1.45
CA ARG A 359 -16.36 -15.57 -1.56
C ARG A 359 -17.60 -16.25 -1.02
N TYR A 360 -18.26 -15.60 -0.06
CA TYR A 360 -19.55 -16.09 0.44
C TYR A 360 -20.59 -16.20 -0.70
N PRO A 361 -21.54 -17.15 -0.65
CA PRO A 361 -22.63 -17.22 -1.62
C PRO A 361 -23.42 -15.91 -1.64
N GLN A 362 -23.51 -15.28 -2.82
CA GLN A 362 -24.06 -13.93 -2.96
C GLN A 362 -23.43 -12.92 -2.00
N GLY A 363 -22.13 -13.02 -1.73
CA GLY A 363 -21.43 -12.18 -0.77
C GLY A 363 -20.06 -11.73 -1.28
N GLU A 364 -19.23 -11.29 -0.34
CA GLU A 364 -17.88 -10.82 -0.59
C GLU A 364 -16.81 -11.85 -0.18
N SER A 365 -15.64 -11.72 -0.79
CA SER A 365 -14.37 -12.27 -0.32
C SER A 365 -13.52 -11.17 0.32
N TYR A 366 -12.42 -11.53 0.99
CA TYR A 366 -11.45 -10.51 1.43
C TYR A 366 -10.87 -9.71 0.26
N ILE A 367 -10.68 -10.33 -0.92
CA ILE A 367 -10.23 -9.64 -2.13
C ILE A 367 -11.23 -8.56 -2.56
N ASP A 368 -12.54 -8.83 -2.48
CA ASP A 368 -13.57 -7.83 -2.80
C ASP A 368 -13.51 -6.64 -1.83
N VAL A 369 -13.37 -6.92 -0.53
CA VAL A 369 -13.19 -5.90 0.51
C VAL A 369 -11.94 -5.06 0.27
N MET A 370 -10.80 -5.70 -0.03
CA MET A 370 -9.54 -5.03 -0.34
C MET A 370 -9.70 -4.08 -1.53
N ASN A 371 -10.37 -4.52 -2.60
CA ASN A 371 -10.58 -3.72 -3.80
C ASN A 371 -11.49 -2.50 -3.53
N ARG A 372 -12.60 -2.65 -2.80
CA ARG A 372 -13.47 -1.51 -2.48
C ARG A 372 -12.87 -0.54 -1.47
N LEU A 373 -11.89 -0.99 -0.67
CA LEU A 373 -11.18 -0.13 0.28
C LEU A 373 -10.12 0.74 -0.36
N VAL A 374 -9.69 0.47 -1.60
CA VAL A 374 -8.64 1.23 -2.28
C VAL A 374 -8.85 2.76 -2.18
N PRO A 375 -10.03 3.32 -2.50
CA PRO A 375 -10.25 4.78 -2.40
C PRO A 375 -10.12 5.31 -0.96
N VAL A 376 -10.54 4.53 0.03
CA VAL A 376 -10.42 4.89 1.46
C VAL A 376 -8.96 4.87 1.88
N LEU A 377 -8.19 3.88 1.46
CA LEU A 377 -6.77 3.74 1.79
C LEU A 377 -5.96 4.90 1.20
N THR A 378 -6.20 5.27 -0.06
CA THR A 378 -5.51 6.40 -0.69
C THR A 378 -5.84 7.72 -0.01
N GLN A 379 -7.10 7.93 0.38
CA GLN A 379 -7.49 9.11 1.13
C GLN A 379 -6.87 9.12 2.54
N LEU A 380 -6.83 7.98 3.23
CA LEU A 380 -6.14 7.86 4.51
C LEU A 380 -4.68 8.28 4.37
N GLU A 381 -3.93 7.85 3.35
CA GLU A 381 -2.52 8.28 3.19
C GLU A 381 -2.31 9.80 3.13
N CYS A 382 -3.34 10.56 2.76
CA CYS A 382 -3.29 12.01 2.58
C CYS A 382 -3.67 12.80 3.83
N GLU A 383 -4.50 12.21 4.69
CA GLU A 383 -5.16 12.93 5.80
C GLU A 383 -4.37 12.82 7.11
N THR A 384 -4.50 13.79 8.01
CA THR A 384 -3.85 13.70 9.34
C THR A 384 -4.91 13.63 10.43
N ASN A 385 -4.70 12.79 11.44
CA ASN A 385 -5.61 12.60 12.56
C ASN A 385 -7.01 12.11 12.11
N VAL A 386 -7.07 10.96 11.44
CA VAL A 386 -8.36 10.31 11.13
C VAL A 386 -8.61 9.15 12.10
N LEU A 387 -9.79 9.15 12.69
CA LEU A 387 -10.31 8.07 13.52
C LEU A 387 -11.27 7.20 12.69
N THR A 388 -10.84 6.02 12.30
CA THR A 388 -11.64 5.07 11.54
C THR A 388 -12.32 4.07 12.48
N ILE A 389 -13.65 4.12 12.56
CA ILE A 389 -14.48 3.18 13.31
C ILE A 389 -15.16 2.22 12.33
N SER A 390 -14.67 0.98 12.30
CA SER A 390 -15.13 -0.02 11.34
C SER A 390 -15.24 -1.41 12.00
N HIS A 391 -15.01 -2.47 11.22
CA HIS A 391 -15.33 -3.86 11.57
C HIS A 391 -14.12 -4.77 11.38
N GLN A 392 -14.25 -6.02 11.77
CA GLN A 392 -13.09 -6.89 11.92
C GLN A 392 -12.42 -7.19 10.57
N ALA A 393 -13.17 -7.58 9.52
CA ALA A 393 -12.56 -7.91 8.24
C ALA A 393 -12.02 -6.65 7.53
N VAL A 394 -12.74 -5.54 7.63
CA VAL A 394 -12.31 -4.24 7.06
C VAL A 394 -11.03 -3.73 7.70
N LEU A 395 -10.95 -3.73 9.03
CA LEU A 395 -9.75 -3.26 9.73
C LEU A 395 -8.55 -4.17 9.47
N ARG A 396 -8.76 -5.48 9.33
CA ARG A 396 -7.70 -6.40 8.84
C ARG A 396 -7.17 -5.95 7.48
N CYS A 397 -8.06 -5.65 6.53
CA CYS A 397 -7.67 -5.16 5.21
C CYS A 397 -6.93 -3.81 5.25
N ILE A 398 -7.35 -2.89 6.12
CA ILE A 398 -6.69 -1.59 6.32
C ILE A 398 -5.29 -1.78 6.93
N LEU A 399 -5.18 -2.58 7.99
CA LEU A 399 -3.89 -2.89 8.63
C LEU A 399 -2.96 -3.64 7.67
N GLY A 400 -3.49 -4.57 6.90
CA GLY A 400 -2.74 -5.31 5.90
C GLY A 400 -2.09 -4.41 4.85
N TYR A 401 -2.78 -3.35 4.45
CA TYR A 401 -2.22 -2.31 3.59
C TYR A 401 -1.08 -1.58 4.31
N PHE A 402 -1.35 -0.90 5.42
CA PHE A 402 -0.38 -0.01 6.07
C PHE A 402 0.85 -0.73 6.67
N LEU A 403 0.67 -1.97 7.13
CA LEU A 403 1.74 -2.80 7.71
C LEU A 403 2.43 -3.68 6.66
N GLU A 404 2.08 -3.54 5.37
CA GLU A 404 2.68 -4.30 4.27
C GLU A 404 2.62 -5.83 4.51
N THR A 405 1.51 -6.28 5.06
CA THR A 405 1.31 -7.70 5.40
C THR A 405 1.02 -8.51 4.12
N PRO A 406 1.61 -9.71 3.95
CA PRO A 406 1.28 -10.58 2.84
C PRO A 406 -0.23 -10.83 2.74
N PRO A 407 -0.85 -10.76 1.54
CA PRO A 407 -2.31 -10.88 1.38
C PRO A 407 -2.92 -12.12 2.06
N GLU A 408 -2.20 -13.25 2.06
CA GLU A 408 -2.64 -14.51 2.65
C GLU A 408 -2.77 -14.46 4.18
N GLU A 409 -2.03 -13.55 4.83
CA GLU A 409 -2.04 -13.35 6.28
C GLU A 409 -3.08 -12.33 6.74
N ILE A 410 -3.53 -11.44 5.83
CA ILE A 410 -4.52 -10.38 6.12
C ILE A 410 -5.78 -10.90 6.84
N PRO A 411 -6.44 -11.99 6.40
CA PRO A 411 -7.67 -12.49 7.06
C PRO A 411 -7.48 -12.98 8.50
N TYR A 412 -6.25 -13.02 8.99
CA TYR A 412 -5.87 -13.53 10.31
C TYR A 412 -5.21 -12.48 11.20
N ILE A 413 -5.02 -11.23 10.72
CA ILE A 413 -4.57 -10.13 11.57
C ILE A 413 -5.51 -10.00 12.77
N HIS A 414 -4.94 -9.92 13.97
CA HIS A 414 -5.70 -9.82 15.20
C HIS A 414 -6.18 -8.37 15.41
N VAL A 415 -7.50 -8.18 15.36
CA VAL A 415 -8.17 -6.90 15.62
C VAL A 415 -9.17 -7.13 16.75
N PRO A 416 -8.78 -6.86 18.01
CA PRO A 416 -9.64 -7.07 19.15
C PRO A 416 -10.66 -5.93 19.34
N LEU A 417 -11.83 -6.27 19.86
CA LEU A 417 -12.80 -5.30 20.35
C LEU A 417 -12.19 -4.43 21.47
N HIS A 418 -12.78 -3.25 21.64
CA HIS A 418 -12.46 -2.29 22.71
C HIS A 418 -10.98 -1.87 22.79
N THR A 419 -10.27 -1.92 21.67
CA THR A 419 -8.85 -1.59 21.58
C THR A 419 -8.63 -0.56 20.50
N ILE A 420 -7.92 0.51 20.85
CA ILE A 420 -7.47 1.55 19.93
C ILE A 420 -6.20 1.08 19.26
N ILE A 421 -6.18 1.05 17.93
CA ILE A 421 -4.98 0.76 17.14
C ILE A 421 -4.48 2.06 16.55
N LYS A 422 -3.31 2.52 16.96
CA LYS A 422 -2.70 3.76 16.48
C LYS A 422 -1.60 3.43 15.46
N LEU A 423 -1.75 3.94 14.24
CA LEU A 423 -0.74 3.87 13.18
C LEU A 423 -0.05 5.22 13.05
N THR A 424 1.28 5.23 13.18
CA THR A 424 2.10 6.45 13.01
C THR A 424 3.12 6.25 11.91
N LEU A 425 3.15 7.15 10.92
CA LEU A 425 4.17 7.14 9.88
C LEU A 425 5.53 7.57 10.46
N GLN A 426 6.56 6.76 10.26
CA GLN A 426 7.94 7.04 10.62
C GLN A 426 8.85 6.75 9.43
N GLY A 427 9.40 7.81 8.83
CA GLY A 427 10.09 7.72 7.54
C GLY A 427 9.12 7.25 6.45
N TYR A 428 9.23 5.99 6.04
CA TYR A 428 8.34 5.39 5.03
C TYR A 428 7.45 4.26 5.57
N ASN A 429 7.62 3.90 6.84
CA ASN A 429 6.97 2.75 7.46
C ASN A 429 5.92 3.20 8.47
N TYR A 430 4.86 2.40 8.64
CA TYR A 430 3.88 2.64 9.69
C TYR A 430 4.19 1.80 10.92
N ASN A 431 4.25 2.44 12.07
CA ASN A 431 4.35 1.77 13.36
C ASN A 431 2.97 1.64 14.00
N MET A 432 2.68 0.46 14.53
CA MET A 432 1.42 0.15 15.21
C MET A 432 1.62 0.12 16.72
N GLU A 433 0.82 0.90 17.42
CA GLU A 433 0.65 0.87 18.88
C GLU A 433 -0.80 0.46 19.21
N THR A 434 -1.02 -0.22 20.33
CA THR A 434 -2.37 -0.58 20.77
C THR A 434 -2.65 -0.07 22.17
N VAL A 435 -3.86 0.43 22.40
CA VAL A 435 -4.34 0.88 23.71
C VAL A 435 -5.66 0.18 24.00
N LYS A 436 -5.60 -0.84 24.88
CA LYS A 436 -6.79 -1.57 25.31
C LYS A 436 -7.55 -0.74 26.34
N MET A 437 -8.83 -0.49 26.08
CA MET A 437 -9.71 0.19 27.03
C MET A 437 -10.12 -0.80 28.13
N PRO A 438 -10.26 -0.35 29.40
CA PRO A 438 -10.56 -1.22 30.54
C PRO A 438 -12.05 -1.59 30.60
N ILE A 439 -12.59 -2.14 29.51
CA ILE A 439 -14.00 -2.54 29.35
C ILE A 439 -14.00 -3.91 28.71
N GLU A 440 -14.59 -4.89 29.40
CA GLU A 440 -14.68 -6.25 28.91
C GLU A 440 -15.48 -6.36 27.61
N CYS A 441 -15.17 -7.38 26.83
CA CYS A 441 -15.86 -7.74 25.60
C CYS A 441 -15.59 -9.21 25.30
N VAL A 442 -16.44 -9.81 24.46
CA VAL A 442 -16.17 -11.12 23.86
C VAL A 442 -14.96 -11.07 22.93
N ASP A 443 -14.36 -12.22 22.67
CA ASP A 443 -13.40 -12.40 21.59
C ASP A 443 -14.11 -12.86 20.32
N THR A 444 -13.81 -12.21 19.19
CA THR A 444 -14.36 -12.56 17.86
C THR A 444 -13.28 -13.10 16.93
N ASN A 445 -12.06 -13.32 17.40
CA ASN A 445 -10.97 -13.82 16.58
C ASN A 445 -10.98 -15.34 16.48
N ARG A 446 -11.22 -15.86 15.28
CA ARG A 446 -11.16 -17.29 14.98
C ARG A 446 -9.87 -17.64 14.24
N ALA A 447 -9.03 -18.47 14.86
CA ALA A 447 -7.81 -18.99 14.24
C ALA A 447 -8.12 -19.94 13.06
N LYS A 448 -7.12 -20.20 12.19
CA LYS A 448 -7.27 -21.19 11.11
C LYS A 448 -7.30 -22.60 11.72
N PRO A 449 -8.32 -23.43 11.44
CA PRO A 449 -8.32 -24.83 11.86
C PRO A 449 -7.20 -25.62 11.20
N LEU A 450 -6.70 -26.65 11.90
CA LEU A 450 -5.74 -27.59 11.33
C LEU A 450 -6.38 -28.44 10.22
N ASN A 451 -7.61 -28.91 10.45
CA ASN A 451 -8.38 -29.68 9.46
C ASN A 451 -9.40 -28.77 8.75
N CYS A 452 -9.14 -28.50 7.46
CA CYS A 452 -10.04 -27.73 6.58
C CYS A 452 -10.69 -28.61 5.49
N SER A 453 -10.70 -29.94 5.67
CA SER A 453 -11.36 -30.86 4.73
C SER A 453 -12.88 -30.65 4.73
N GLU A 454 -13.52 -30.85 3.57
CA GLU A 454 -14.98 -30.82 3.43
C GLU A 454 -15.65 -31.96 4.24
N ASP A 455 -14.94 -33.09 4.44
CA ASP A 455 -15.44 -34.27 5.15
C ASP A 455 -15.15 -34.26 6.67
N ARG A 456 -14.68 -33.13 7.23
CA ARG A 456 -14.37 -33.02 8.66
C ARG A 456 -15.63 -33.07 9.53
N THR A 457 -15.47 -33.47 10.80
CA THR A 457 -16.59 -33.46 11.75
C THR A 457 -16.98 -32.03 12.15
N ALA A 458 -18.20 -31.86 12.66
CA ALA A 458 -18.64 -30.57 13.19
C ALA A 458 -17.80 -30.14 14.40
N GLU A 459 -17.43 -31.07 15.28
CA GLU A 459 -16.54 -30.79 16.41
C GLU A 459 -15.20 -30.22 15.93
N ASP A 460 -14.56 -30.88 14.95
CA ASP A 460 -13.30 -30.41 14.36
C ASP A 460 -13.40 -28.99 13.77
N ALA A 461 -14.52 -28.68 13.10
CA ALA A 461 -14.75 -27.39 12.47
C ALA A 461 -14.89 -26.24 13.49
N LEU A 462 -15.43 -26.53 14.67
CA LEU A 462 -15.76 -25.56 15.70
C LEU A 462 -14.65 -25.40 16.76
N LEU A 463 -13.62 -26.24 16.76
CA LEU A 463 -12.49 -26.20 17.72
C LEU A 463 -11.78 -24.83 17.86
N THR A 464 -11.76 -24.05 16.79
CA THR A 464 -11.06 -22.74 16.76
C THR A 464 -11.97 -21.56 17.09
N LEU A 465 -13.25 -21.82 17.36
CA LEU A 465 -14.18 -20.75 17.69
C LEU A 465 -13.90 -20.21 19.09
N PRO A 466 -13.80 -18.88 19.23
CA PRO A 466 -13.74 -18.27 20.54
C PRO A 466 -15.07 -18.53 21.24
N ALA A 467 -15.00 -18.73 22.55
CA ALA A 467 -16.20 -18.95 23.32
C ALA A 467 -17.02 -17.67 23.46
N HIS A 468 -18.31 -17.76 23.19
CA HIS A 468 -19.27 -16.67 23.31
C HIS A 468 -20.27 -17.05 24.42
N PHE A 469 -19.79 -17.02 25.67
CA PHE A 469 -20.53 -17.52 26.84
C PHE A 469 -21.60 -16.57 27.39
N ASP A 470 -21.75 -15.37 26.82
CA ASP A 470 -22.62 -14.34 27.37
C ASP A 470 -24.05 -14.45 26.80
N SER A 471 -25.06 -14.49 27.68
CA SER A 471 -26.45 -14.30 27.26
C SER A 471 -26.80 -12.81 27.29
N MET A 472 -27.49 -12.32 26.26
CA MET A 472 -27.98 -10.93 26.22
C MET A 472 -28.83 -10.57 27.46
N THR A 473 -29.51 -11.55 28.05
CA THR A 473 -30.30 -11.42 29.27
C THR A 473 -29.45 -11.02 30.48
N HIS A 474 -28.21 -11.53 30.58
CA HIS A 474 -27.27 -11.18 31.65
C HIS A 474 -26.66 -9.78 31.47
N LEU A 475 -26.48 -9.32 30.23
CA LEU A 475 -25.88 -8.00 29.97
C LEU A 475 -26.88 -6.86 30.21
N ASN A 476 -28.17 -7.07 29.96
CA ASN A 476 -29.20 -6.04 30.13
C ASN A 476 -29.38 -5.57 31.59
N THR A 477 -28.86 -6.30 32.58
CA THR A 477 -28.87 -5.89 33.99
C THR A 477 -27.63 -5.09 34.41
N LEU A 478 -26.62 -4.96 33.54
CA LEU A 478 -25.45 -4.14 33.79
C LEU A 478 -25.86 -2.66 33.75
N THR A 479 -25.81 -2.01 34.91
CA THR A 479 -25.93 -0.55 35.02
C THR A 479 -24.60 0.09 34.59
N PRO A 480 -24.61 1.27 33.94
CA PRO A 480 -23.37 1.97 33.61
C PRO A 480 -22.63 2.26 34.91
N CYS A 481 -21.38 1.81 35.03
CA CYS A 481 -20.50 2.32 36.10
C CYS A 481 -20.37 3.83 35.91
N THR A 482 -20.91 4.58 36.87
CA THR A 482 -20.92 6.05 36.92
C THR A 482 -19.53 6.65 36.93
#